data_AF-A0A957HN04-F1
#
_entry.id   AF-A0A957HN04-F1
#
_cell.length_a   1.000
_cell.length_b   1.000
_cell.length_c   1.000
_cell.angle_alpha   90.00
_cell.angle_beta   90.00
_cell.angle_gamma   90.00
#
_symmetry.space_group_name_H-M   'P 1'
#
loop_
_entity.id
_entity.type
_entity.pdbx_description
1 polymer ?
#
loop_
_entity_poly.entity_id
_entity_poly.type
_entity_poly.pdbx_seq_one_letter_code
_entity_poly.pdbx_strand_id
1 'polypeptide(L)'
;RPFLRTGDLGFLHDGQLFITGRLKDLIIIRGRNYYPQDIEQTVSHCHPTLEPNSSAVFSVEVNGADALVVVQEVKRTARHQLKTEAETVIATIRQSVSEQHGLSLHAVLLVKPGRVPKTSSGKVRRRTCRDMFLSGDVEEIGSYRAAADAPQDQAIDSFIFKALTAVSQPAARHSLLTIYLQEQIGRALKRPPSQVATQEPITRLGLDSLTAVELTYEI
;
A
#
# COMPACT_ATOMS: atom_id res chain seq x y z
N ARG A 1 -18.05 -31.64 -24.02
CA ARG A 1 -16.78 -31.97 -23.33
C ARG A 1 -16.76 -31.23 -22.00
N PRO A 2 -16.38 -31.85 -20.86
CA PRO A 2 -16.25 -31.13 -19.61
C PRO A 2 -15.03 -30.19 -19.65
N PHE A 3 -15.16 -29.00 -19.07
CA PHE A 3 -14.08 -28.00 -18.98
C PHE A 3 -13.29 -28.18 -17.67
N LEU A 4 -11.96 -27.95 -17.72
CA LEU A 4 -11.09 -27.92 -16.54
C LEU A 4 -10.97 -26.48 -15.99
N ARG A 5 -11.20 -26.28 -14.70
CA ARG A 5 -10.97 -24.99 -14.03
C ARG A 5 -9.50 -24.86 -13.68
N THR A 6 -8.72 -24.21 -14.55
CA THR A 6 -7.27 -24.00 -14.35
C THR A 6 -6.97 -23.01 -13.22
N GLY A 7 -7.85 -22.04 -12.99
CA GLY A 7 -7.64 -20.95 -12.05
C GLY A 7 -6.63 -19.90 -12.54
N ASP A 8 -6.22 -19.98 -13.80
CA ASP A 8 -5.38 -18.97 -14.45
C ASP A 8 -6.28 -17.85 -14.99
N LEU A 9 -5.82 -16.61 -14.83
CA LEU A 9 -6.47 -15.42 -15.38
C LEU A 9 -5.86 -15.12 -16.75
N GLY A 10 -6.69 -14.66 -17.67
CA GLY A 10 -6.25 -14.27 -18.99
C GLY A 10 -7.35 -13.64 -19.82
N PHE A 11 -6.97 -13.12 -20.97
CA PHE A 11 -7.89 -12.53 -21.94
C PHE A 11 -7.54 -13.00 -23.35
N LEU A 12 -8.53 -12.93 -24.25
CA LEU A 12 -8.33 -13.18 -25.68
C LEU A 12 -8.07 -11.85 -26.39
N HIS A 13 -7.03 -11.81 -27.21
CA HIS A 13 -6.73 -10.68 -28.09
C HIS A 13 -6.20 -11.23 -29.41
N ASP A 14 -6.78 -10.78 -30.53
CA ASP A 14 -6.45 -11.23 -31.89
C ASP A 14 -6.40 -12.75 -32.05
N GLY A 15 -7.35 -13.46 -31.42
CA GLY A 15 -7.46 -14.92 -31.48
C GLY A 15 -6.44 -15.68 -30.62
N GLN A 16 -5.62 -14.98 -29.84
CA GLN A 16 -4.60 -15.56 -28.96
C GLN A 16 -4.98 -15.38 -27.48
N LEU A 17 -4.68 -16.38 -26.65
CA LEU A 17 -4.90 -16.34 -25.20
C LEU A 17 -3.66 -15.82 -24.49
N PHE A 18 -3.81 -14.73 -23.74
CA PHE A 18 -2.77 -14.13 -22.91
C PHE A 18 -3.06 -14.43 -21.44
N ILE A 19 -2.10 -15.04 -20.74
CA ILE A 19 -2.22 -15.34 -19.31
C ILE A 19 -1.68 -14.17 -18.50
N THR A 20 -2.51 -13.60 -17.64
CA THR A 20 -2.20 -12.42 -16.82
C THR A 20 -1.91 -12.76 -15.35
N GLY A 21 -2.22 -13.97 -14.91
CA GLY A 21 -1.91 -14.38 -13.53
C GLY A 21 -2.73 -15.56 -13.07
N ARG A 22 -2.92 -15.65 -11.75
CA ARG A 22 -3.78 -16.66 -11.11
C ARG A 22 -4.84 -16.01 -10.27
N LEU A 23 -6.05 -16.56 -10.33
CA LEU A 23 -7.20 -16.06 -9.58
C LEU A 23 -6.94 -16.01 -8.07
N LYS A 24 -6.19 -16.99 -7.54
CA LYS A 24 -5.84 -17.08 -6.11
C LYS A 24 -4.70 -16.15 -5.68
N ASP A 25 -3.96 -15.60 -6.63
CA ASP A 25 -2.84 -14.70 -6.36
C ASP A 25 -3.25 -13.23 -6.48
N LEU A 26 -4.49 -12.94 -6.95
CA LEU A 26 -4.98 -11.58 -7.12
C LEU A 26 -5.09 -10.88 -5.76
N ILE A 27 -4.46 -9.71 -5.64
CA ILE A 27 -4.52 -8.89 -4.43
C ILE A 27 -5.68 -7.92 -4.58
N ILE A 28 -6.54 -7.84 -3.55
CA ILE A 28 -7.68 -6.93 -3.54
C ILE A 28 -7.49 -5.97 -2.37
N ILE A 29 -7.28 -4.69 -2.68
CA ILE A 29 -7.11 -3.65 -1.66
C ILE A 29 -8.11 -2.54 -1.98
N ARG A 30 -8.95 -2.20 -1.00
CA ARG A 30 -9.99 -1.14 -1.13
C ARG A 30 -10.88 -1.34 -2.38
N GLY A 31 -11.26 -2.59 -2.66
CA GLY A 31 -12.11 -2.95 -3.80
C GLY A 31 -11.45 -2.87 -5.17
N ARG A 32 -10.13 -2.64 -5.24
CA ARG A 32 -9.37 -2.62 -6.50
C ARG A 32 -8.49 -3.85 -6.61
N ASN A 33 -8.43 -4.40 -7.82
CA ASN A 33 -7.65 -5.58 -8.16
C ASN A 33 -6.22 -5.16 -8.53
N TYR A 34 -5.24 -5.80 -7.90
CA TYR A 34 -3.82 -5.62 -8.15
C TYR A 34 -3.17 -6.96 -8.48
N TYR A 35 -2.49 -7.01 -9.62
CA TYR A 35 -1.71 -8.17 -10.02
C TYR A 35 -0.34 -8.11 -9.33
N PRO A 36 0.03 -9.11 -8.51
CA PRO A 36 1.31 -9.08 -7.80
C PRO A 36 2.51 -8.93 -8.74
N GLN A 37 2.45 -9.49 -9.96
CA GLN A 37 3.53 -9.42 -10.94
C GLN A 37 3.91 -7.98 -11.28
N ASP A 38 2.92 -7.09 -11.37
CA ASP A 38 3.15 -5.69 -11.73
C ASP A 38 3.89 -4.96 -10.61
N ILE A 39 3.49 -5.22 -9.36
CA ILE A 39 4.15 -4.67 -8.18
C ILE A 39 5.56 -5.26 -8.04
N GLU A 40 5.72 -6.56 -8.22
CA GLU A 40 7.01 -7.26 -8.18
C GLU A 40 7.98 -6.69 -9.21
N GLN A 41 7.50 -6.39 -10.41
CA GLN A 41 8.29 -5.76 -11.45
C GLN A 41 8.74 -4.36 -11.04
N THR A 42 7.86 -3.54 -10.47
CA THR A 42 8.24 -2.23 -9.90
C THR A 42 9.31 -2.38 -8.82
N VAL A 43 9.09 -3.27 -7.85
CA VAL A 43 10.01 -3.50 -6.73
C VAL A 43 11.37 -3.96 -7.24
N SER A 44 11.43 -4.93 -8.14
CA SER A 44 12.71 -5.52 -8.54
C SER A 44 13.58 -4.60 -9.41
N HIS A 45 13.00 -3.51 -9.96
CA HIS A 45 13.70 -2.57 -10.84
C HIS A 45 13.92 -1.19 -10.22
N CYS A 46 13.37 -0.90 -9.04
CA CYS A 46 13.45 0.44 -8.46
C CYS A 46 14.84 0.79 -7.89
N HIS A 47 15.70 -0.20 -7.65
CA HIS A 47 17.04 0.05 -7.10
C HIS A 47 18.08 -0.95 -7.64
N PRO A 48 19.31 -0.50 -8.00
CA PRO A 48 20.30 -1.34 -8.67
C PRO A 48 20.80 -2.53 -7.85
N THR A 49 20.63 -2.51 -6.52
CA THR A 49 21.04 -3.58 -5.61
C THR A 49 20.04 -4.75 -5.53
N LEU A 50 18.86 -4.61 -6.13
CA LEU A 50 17.78 -5.60 -6.05
C LEU A 50 17.91 -6.63 -7.18
N GLU A 51 17.67 -7.90 -6.86
CA GLU A 51 17.72 -8.99 -7.84
C GLU A 51 16.43 -8.98 -8.70
N PRO A 52 16.54 -8.85 -10.04
CA PRO A 52 15.39 -8.91 -10.92
C PRO A 52 14.65 -10.25 -10.81
N ASN A 53 13.32 -10.22 -10.95
CA ASN A 53 12.47 -11.43 -10.93
C ASN A 53 12.61 -12.29 -9.66
N SER A 54 13.09 -11.69 -8.56
CA SER A 54 13.23 -12.30 -7.24
C SER A 54 12.46 -11.52 -6.17
N SER A 55 11.27 -11.05 -6.53
CA SER A 55 10.33 -10.38 -5.63
C SER A 55 9.12 -11.27 -5.41
N ALA A 56 8.63 -11.35 -4.18
CA ALA A 56 7.34 -11.94 -3.86
C ALA A 56 6.47 -10.90 -3.18
N VAL A 57 5.34 -10.58 -3.82
CA VAL A 57 4.35 -9.65 -3.29
C VAL A 57 3.08 -10.44 -2.96
N PHE A 58 2.55 -10.25 -1.75
CA PHE A 58 1.35 -10.94 -1.27
C PHE A 58 0.63 -10.13 -0.19
N SER A 59 -0.66 -10.40 0.03
CA SER A 59 -1.39 -9.85 1.17
C SER A 59 -1.38 -10.79 2.37
N VAL A 60 -1.42 -10.17 3.55
CA VAL A 60 -1.67 -10.82 4.84
C VAL A 60 -2.80 -10.08 5.55
N GLU A 61 -3.54 -10.76 6.39
CA GLU A 61 -4.60 -10.12 7.17
C GLU A 61 -3.98 -9.50 8.43
N VAL A 62 -4.19 -8.19 8.61
CA VAL A 62 -3.78 -7.43 9.79
C VAL A 62 -4.99 -6.65 10.27
N ASN A 63 -5.42 -6.87 11.52
CA ASN A 63 -6.59 -6.22 12.12
C ASN A 63 -7.86 -6.33 11.25
N GLY A 64 -8.08 -7.48 10.60
CA GLY A 64 -9.24 -7.73 9.75
C GLY A 64 -9.18 -7.08 8.36
N ALA A 65 -8.05 -6.49 7.97
CA ALA A 65 -7.84 -5.89 6.66
C ALA A 65 -6.65 -6.52 5.92
N ASP A 66 -6.74 -6.58 4.58
CA ASP A 66 -5.64 -7.01 3.73
C ASP A 66 -4.51 -5.96 3.73
N ALA A 67 -3.32 -6.41 4.10
CA ALA A 67 -2.11 -5.60 4.21
C ALA A 67 -1.01 -6.16 3.29
N LEU A 68 -0.34 -5.27 2.54
CA LEU A 68 0.60 -5.67 1.50
C LEU A 68 2.01 -5.92 2.04
N VAL A 69 2.61 -7.05 1.68
CA VAL A 69 3.96 -7.44 2.08
C VAL A 69 4.83 -7.69 0.86
N VAL A 70 6.09 -7.28 0.94
CA VAL A 70 7.12 -7.51 -0.07
C VAL A 70 8.27 -8.28 0.54
N VAL A 71 8.68 -9.37 -0.11
CA VAL A 71 9.94 -10.06 0.15
C VAL A 71 10.79 -9.97 -1.11
N GLN A 72 11.95 -9.33 -1.02
CA GLN A 72 12.79 -9.02 -2.17
C GLN A 72 14.21 -9.54 -1.96
N GLU A 73 14.71 -10.35 -2.90
CA GLU A 73 16.12 -10.72 -2.89
C GLU A 73 17.00 -9.57 -3.36
N VAL A 74 18.20 -9.53 -2.80
CA VAL A 74 19.22 -8.58 -3.21
C VAL A 74 20.26 -9.27 -4.07
N LYS A 75 20.93 -8.52 -4.95
CA LYS A 75 22.03 -9.03 -5.77
C LYS A 75 23.16 -9.53 -4.89
N ARG A 76 23.83 -10.61 -5.32
CA ARG A 76 24.99 -11.18 -4.61
C ARG A 76 26.10 -10.15 -4.41
N THR A 77 26.30 -9.26 -5.38
CA THR A 77 27.30 -8.18 -5.36
C THR A 77 26.99 -7.07 -4.35
N ALA A 78 25.72 -6.87 -4.00
CA ALA A 78 25.28 -5.78 -3.12
C ALA A 78 25.20 -6.18 -1.62
N ARG A 79 25.53 -7.43 -1.27
CA ARG A 79 25.37 -7.95 0.12
C ARG A 79 26.12 -7.15 1.18
N HIS A 80 27.28 -6.60 0.85
CA HIS A 80 28.06 -5.80 1.79
C HIS A 80 27.56 -4.37 1.91
N GLN A 81 27.19 -3.76 0.77
CA GLN A 81 26.64 -2.41 0.68
C GLN A 81 25.32 -2.26 1.48
N LEU A 82 24.50 -3.30 1.48
CA LEU A 82 23.22 -3.29 2.19
C LEU A 82 23.31 -3.28 3.70
N LYS A 83 24.48 -3.58 4.31
CA LYS A 83 24.63 -3.43 5.76
C LYS A 83 24.43 -1.98 6.21
N THR A 84 24.72 -1.01 5.36
CA THR A 84 24.60 0.42 5.64
C THR A 84 23.45 1.08 4.88
N GLU A 85 22.98 0.48 3.78
CA GLU A 85 21.99 1.09 2.88
C GLU A 85 20.60 0.42 2.90
N ALA A 86 20.38 -0.61 3.72
CA ALA A 86 19.11 -1.33 3.75
C ALA A 86 17.89 -0.40 3.93
N GLU A 87 17.98 0.58 4.82
CA GLU A 87 16.90 1.55 5.07
C GLU A 87 16.58 2.40 3.84
N THR A 88 17.60 2.90 3.14
CA THR A 88 17.45 3.66 1.89
C THR A 88 16.79 2.82 0.81
N VAL A 89 17.25 1.59 0.61
CA VAL A 89 16.67 0.67 -0.39
C VAL A 89 15.21 0.35 -0.07
N ILE A 90 14.89 0.11 1.20
CA ILE A 90 13.51 -0.11 1.65
C ILE A 90 12.65 1.13 1.42
N ALA A 91 13.17 2.33 1.69
CA ALA A 91 12.47 3.57 1.41
C ALA A 91 12.18 3.74 -0.09
N THR A 92 13.15 3.45 -0.96
CA THR A 92 12.98 3.46 -2.42
C THR A 92 11.90 2.48 -2.89
N ILE A 93 11.86 1.27 -2.31
CA ILE A 93 10.81 0.28 -2.60
C ILE A 93 9.44 0.83 -2.22
N ARG A 94 9.29 1.34 -0.98
CA ARG A 94 8.02 1.89 -0.48
C ARG A 94 7.54 3.06 -1.34
N GLN A 95 8.45 3.96 -1.69
CA GLN A 95 8.16 5.11 -2.56
C GLN A 95 7.69 4.66 -3.95
N SER A 96 8.44 3.75 -4.59
CA SER A 96 8.12 3.29 -5.95
C SER A 96 6.77 2.57 -6.02
N VAL A 97 6.45 1.76 -5.02
CA VAL A 97 5.14 1.09 -4.94
C VAL A 97 4.02 2.10 -4.71
N SER A 98 4.24 3.10 -3.86
CA SER A 98 3.25 4.17 -3.63
C SER A 98 3.01 5.00 -4.90
N GLU A 99 4.06 5.41 -5.60
CA GLU A 99 3.96 6.26 -6.79
C GLU A 99 3.31 5.56 -7.98
N GLN A 100 3.63 4.28 -8.21
CA GLN A 100 3.14 3.56 -9.38
C GLN A 100 1.80 2.85 -9.15
N HIS A 101 1.52 2.40 -7.92
CA HIS A 101 0.35 1.58 -7.63
C HIS A 101 -0.64 2.24 -6.67
N GLY A 102 -0.27 3.35 -6.02
CA GLY A 102 -1.09 4.00 -4.99
C GLY A 102 -1.24 3.14 -3.72
N LEU A 103 -0.25 2.28 -3.44
CA LEU A 103 -0.29 1.31 -2.35
C LEU A 103 0.76 1.59 -1.28
N SER A 104 0.35 1.44 -0.02
CA SER A 104 1.25 1.42 1.13
C SER A 104 1.67 -0.02 1.46
N LEU A 105 2.96 -0.22 1.75
CA LEU A 105 3.47 -1.51 2.20
C LEU A 105 3.39 -1.61 3.72
N HIS A 106 2.82 -2.70 4.22
CA HIS A 106 2.84 -3.06 5.63
C HIS A 106 4.19 -3.63 6.05
N ALA A 107 4.83 -4.44 5.20
CA ALA A 107 6.18 -4.92 5.45
C ALA A 107 7.02 -5.03 4.17
N VAL A 108 8.32 -4.79 4.33
CA VAL A 108 9.34 -5.00 3.30
C VAL A 108 10.48 -5.78 3.92
N LEU A 109 10.82 -6.93 3.35
CA LEU A 109 11.90 -7.79 3.80
C LEU A 109 12.92 -7.92 2.68
N LEU A 110 14.14 -7.47 2.93
CA LEU A 110 15.29 -7.75 2.08
C LEU A 110 15.90 -9.08 2.51
N VAL A 111 16.13 -9.98 1.56
CA VAL A 111 16.68 -11.32 1.83
C VAL A 111 17.90 -11.61 0.95
N LYS A 112 18.72 -12.57 1.38
CA LYS A 112 19.89 -13.02 0.60
C LYS A 112 19.46 -13.67 -0.74
N PRO A 113 20.35 -13.71 -1.76
CA PRO A 113 20.08 -14.43 -2.99
C PRO A 113 19.65 -15.88 -2.76
N GLY A 114 18.65 -16.34 -3.50
CA GLY A 114 18.13 -17.72 -3.42
C GLY A 114 17.24 -18.02 -2.21
N ARG A 115 16.68 -17.00 -1.56
CA ARG A 115 15.78 -17.14 -0.39
C ARG A 115 14.31 -16.93 -0.73
N VAL A 116 13.97 -16.28 -1.84
CA VAL A 116 12.61 -16.25 -2.37
C VAL A 116 12.34 -17.60 -3.06
N PRO A 117 11.40 -18.43 -2.57
CA PRO A 117 11.14 -19.73 -3.14
C PRO A 117 10.60 -19.61 -4.57
N LYS A 118 11.19 -20.38 -5.49
CA LYS A 118 10.78 -20.45 -6.89
C LYS A 118 10.46 -21.89 -7.30
N THR A 119 9.67 -22.05 -8.35
CA THR A 119 9.51 -23.33 -9.04
C THR A 119 10.79 -23.68 -9.81
N SER A 120 10.90 -24.93 -10.28
CA SER A 120 12.00 -25.33 -11.19
C SER A 120 12.07 -24.49 -12.47
N SER A 121 10.95 -23.90 -12.89
CA SER A 121 10.84 -22.95 -14.01
C SER A 121 11.10 -21.49 -13.63
N GLY A 122 11.53 -21.21 -12.39
CA GLY A 122 11.88 -19.87 -11.93
C GLY A 122 10.70 -19.00 -11.50
N LYS A 123 9.46 -19.52 -11.48
CA LYS A 123 8.29 -18.75 -11.05
C LYS A 123 8.27 -18.61 -9.53
N VAL A 124 8.04 -17.40 -9.05
CA VAL A 124 7.94 -17.10 -7.62
C VAL A 124 6.77 -17.88 -7.00
N ARG A 125 7.03 -18.55 -5.87
CA ARG A 125 6.03 -19.28 -5.08
C ARG A 125 5.52 -18.39 -3.94
N ARG A 126 4.72 -17.38 -4.29
CA ARG A 126 4.19 -16.35 -3.36
C ARG A 126 3.58 -16.92 -2.10
N ARG A 127 2.76 -17.98 -2.23
CA ARG A 127 2.14 -18.64 -1.07
C ARG A 127 3.18 -19.18 -0.09
N THR A 128 4.25 -19.82 -0.60
CA THR A 128 5.34 -20.31 0.24
C THR A 128 6.10 -19.16 0.91
N CYS A 129 6.35 -18.05 0.20
CA CYS A 129 6.88 -16.83 0.84
C CYS A 129 5.97 -16.30 1.95
N ARG A 130 4.65 -16.24 1.69
CA ARG A 130 3.66 -15.79 2.66
C ARG A 130 3.65 -16.66 3.90
N ASP A 131 3.65 -17.97 3.72
CA ASP A 131 3.67 -18.93 4.83
C ASP A 131 4.94 -18.77 5.67
N MET A 132 6.11 -18.63 5.03
CA MET A 132 7.39 -18.34 5.72
C MET A 132 7.36 -17.01 6.47
N PHE A 133 6.78 -15.96 5.87
CA PHE A 133 6.64 -14.66 6.53
C PHE A 133 5.76 -14.76 7.79
N LEU A 134 4.64 -15.49 7.71
CA LEU A 134 3.71 -15.67 8.82
C LEU A 134 4.29 -16.55 9.93
N SER A 135 5.15 -17.53 9.59
CA SER A 135 5.83 -18.37 10.59
C SER A 135 7.08 -17.72 11.19
N GLY A 136 7.58 -16.62 10.59
CA GLY A 136 8.84 -15.98 10.98
C GLY A 136 10.09 -16.65 10.41
N ASP A 137 9.94 -17.61 9.50
CA ASP A 137 11.04 -18.38 8.89
C ASP A 137 11.72 -17.64 7.71
N VAL A 138 11.84 -16.32 7.81
CA VAL A 138 12.50 -15.50 6.78
C VAL A 138 13.79 -14.92 7.35
N GLU A 139 14.93 -15.33 6.77
CA GLU A 139 16.23 -14.76 7.10
C GLU A 139 16.40 -13.39 6.41
N GLU A 140 15.92 -12.34 7.07
CA GLU A 140 16.02 -10.96 6.63
C GLU A 140 17.42 -10.37 6.90
N ILE A 141 17.91 -9.57 5.95
CA ILE A 141 19.15 -8.77 6.08
C ILE A 141 18.86 -7.28 6.29
N GLY A 142 17.58 -6.91 6.22
CA GLY A 142 17.04 -5.58 6.46
C GLY A 142 15.53 -5.66 6.30
N SER A 143 14.80 -4.98 7.18
CA SER A 143 13.34 -5.04 7.17
C SER A 143 12.70 -3.73 7.58
N TYR A 144 11.48 -3.54 7.10
CA TYR A 144 10.54 -2.55 7.59
C TYR A 144 9.23 -3.24 7.88
N ARG A 145 8.63 -2.88 9.01
CA ARG A 145 7.28 -3.26 9.39
C ARG A 145 6.59 -2.00 9.85
N ALA A 146 5.43 -1.70 9.28
CA ALA A 146 4.59 -0.62 9.78
C ALA A 146 4.24 -0.92 11.24
N ALA A 147 4.33 0.10 12.09
CA ALA A 147 3.80 -0.02 13.45
C ALA A 147 2.34 -0.46 13.37
N ALA A 148 1.92 -1.35 14.28
CA ALA A 148 0.62 -2.00 14.21
C ALA A 148 -0.59 -1.05 14.21
N ASP A 149 -0.41 0.26 14.45
CA ASP A 149 -1.48 1.24 14.62
C ASP A 149 -1.14 2.64 14.06
N ALA A 150 -0.66 2.77 12.83
CA ALA A 150 -0.70 4.07 12.15
C ALA A 150 -1.73 4.04 11.01
N PRO A 151 -3.01 4.39 11.28
CA PRO A 151 -3.95 4.73 10.23
C PRO A 151 -3.31 5.79 9.32
N GLN A 152 -3.38 5.56 8.02
CA GLN A 152 -2.83 6.50 7.03
C GLN A 152 -3.53 7.87 7.11
N ASP A 153 -4.76 7.90 7.63
CA ASP A 153 -5.50 9.12 7.98
C ASP A 153 -4.83 9.89 9.12
N GLN A 154 -4.32 9.23 10.17
CA GLN A 154 -3.59 9.90 11.26
C GLN A 154 -2.28 10.56 10.82
N ALA A 155 -1.62 10.05 9.77
CA ALA A 155 -0.41 10.68 9.22
C ALA A 155 -0.75 11.99 8.47
N ILE A 156 -1.90 12.03 7.79
CA ILE A 156 -2.43 13.24 7.14
C ILE A 156 -2.85 14.24 8.22
N ASP A 157 -3.55 13.80 9.26
CA ASP A 157 -3.94 14.65 10.38
C ASP A 157 -2.72 15.18 11.14
N SER A 158 -1.66 14.39 11.31
CA SER A 158 -0.41 14.84 11.93
C SER A 158 0.26 15.96 11.14
N PHE A 159 0.25 15.92 9.81
CA PHE A 159 0.82 16.97 8.97
C PHE A 159 -0.02 18.25 9.03
N ILE A 160 -1.35 18.12 8.91
CA ILE A 160 -2.27 19.26 8.95
C ILE A 160 -2.22 19.91 10.32
N PHE A 161 -2.22 19.12 11.40
CA PHE A 161 -2.07 19.63 12.76
C PHE A 161 -0.74 20.37 12.96
N LYS A 162 0.37 19.85 12.43
CA LYS A 162 1.68 20.55 12.44
C LYS A 162 1.65 21.84 11.62
N ALA A 163 1.02 21.85 10.45
CA ALA A 163 0.89 23.05 9.62
C ALA A 163 0.03 24.12 10.31
N LEU A 164 -1.11 23.73 10.88
CA LEU A 164 -1.99 24.62 11.63
C LEU A 164 -1.33 25.20 12.88
N THR A 165 -0.55 24.39 13.61
CA THR A 165 0.18 24.85 14.80
C THR A 165 1.40 25.72 14.46
N ALA A 166 2.05 25.49 13.32
CA ALA A 166 3.18 26.30 12.85
C ALA A 166 2.80 27.71 12.36
N VAL A 167 1.54 27.93 11.97
CA VAL A 167 1.06 29.26 11.55
C VAL A 167 0.77 30.13 12.76
N SER A 168 1.65 31.10 13.03
CA SER A 168 1.54 31.97 14.22
C SER A 168 0.46 33.06 14.11
N GLN A 169 0.10 33.47 12.88
CA GLN A 169 -0.92 34.50 12.67
C GLN A 169 -2.34 33.93 12.85
N PRO A 170 -3.15 34.46 13.79
CA PRO A 170 -4.48 33.90 14.09
C PRO A 170 -5.44 33.89 12.90
N ALA A 171 -5.46 34.96 12.09
CA ALA A 171 -6.32 35.04 10.90
C ALA A 171 -5.95 33.98 9.85
N ALA A 172 -4.66 33.78 9.58
CA ALA A 172 -4.20 32.76 8.62
C ALA A 172 -4.50 31.34 9.11
N ARG A 173 -4.31 31.08 10.42
CA ARG A 173 -4.67 29.80 11.04
C ARG A 173 -6.17 29.53 10.94
N HIS A 174 -7.00 30.54 11.18
CA HIS A 174 -8.45 30.42 11.08
C HIS A 174 -8.88 30.09 9.64
N SER A 175 -8.32 30.77 8.63
CA SER A 175 -8.62 30.47 7.22
C SER A 175 -8.24 29.04 6.83
N LEU A 176 -7.08 28.54 7.30
CA LEU A 176 -6.65 27.16 7.03
C LEU A 176 -7.54 26.13 7.73
N LEU A 177 -7.91 26.38 8.99
CA LEU A 177 -8.89 25.56 9.72
C LEU A 177 -10.22 25.50 8.97
N THR A 178 -10.72 26.64 8.50
CA THR A 178 -11.98 26.71 7.75
C THR A 178 -11.91 25.88 6.46
N ILE A 179 -10.84 26.02 5.68
CA ILE A 179 -10.66 25.24 4.44
C ILE A 179 -10.59 23.74 4.76
N TYR A 180 -9.83 23.34 5.78
CA TYR A 180 -9.74 21.94 6.20
C TYR A 180 -11.09 21.37 6.63
N LEU A 181 -11.83 22.08 7.48
CA LEU A 181 -13.16 21.65 7.94
C LEU A 181 -14.16 21.59 6.77
N GLN A 182 -14.11 22.53 5.83
CA GLN A 182 -14.96 22.49 4.63
C GLN A 182 -14.65 21.29 3.72
N GLU A 183 -13.38 20.91 3.58
CA GLU A 183 -12.98 19.71 2.86
C GLU A 183 -13.54 18.44 3.53
N GLN A 184 -13.37 18.30 4.84
CA GLN A 184 -13.85 17.11 5.56
C GLN A 184 -15.38 17.00 5.53
N ILE A 185 -16.08 18.09 5.83
CA ILE A 185 -17.55 18.13 5.77
C ILE A 185 -18.03 17.91 4.34
N GLY A 186 -17.35 18.47 3.33
CA GLY A 186 -17.67 18.27 1.92
C GLY A 186 -17.57 16.80 1.51
N ARG A 187 -16.50 16.11 1.92
CA ARG A 187 -16.32 14.67 1.68
C ARG A 187 -17.41 13.84 2.33
N ALA A 188 -17.67 14.05 3.62
CA ALA A 188 -18.71 13.33 4.37
C ALA A 188 -20.10 13.51 3.73
N LEU A 189 -20.41 14.73 3.26
CA LEU A 189 -21.68 15.06 2.61
C LEU A 189 -21.71 14.78 1.10
N LYS A 190 -20.60 14.30 0.50
CA LYS A 190 -20.42 14.10 -0.95
C LYS A 190 -20.74 15.37 -1.77
N ARG A 191 -20.33 16.53 -1.26
CA ARG A 191 -20.50 17.85 -1.88
C ARG A 191 -19.14 18.51 -2.11
N PRO A 192 -19.02 19.36 -3.14
CA PRO A 192 -17.80 20.15 -3.29
C PRO A 192 -17.62 21.09 -2.08
N PRO A 193 -16.37 21.24 -1.57
CA PRO A 193 -16.08 22.06 -0.38
C PRO A 193 -16.58 23.51 -0.49
N SER A 194 -16.60 24.06 -1.71
CA SER A 194 -17.11 25.41 -2.01
C SER A 194 -18.62 25.58 -1.77
N GLN A 195 -19.37 24.48 -1.65
CA GLN A 195 -20.81 24.49 -1.35
C GLN A 195 -21.11 24.24 0.13
N VAL A 196 -20.09 24.07 0.97
CA VAL A 196 -20.27 23.91 2.43
C VAL A 196 -20.32 25.30 3.07
N ALA A 197 -21.50 25.69 3.55
CA ALA A 197 -21.70 26.97 4.20
C ALA A 197 -20.95 27.05 5.54
N THR A 198 -20.14 28.09 5.73
CA THR A 198 -19.28 28.27 6.92
C THR A 198 -19.94 29.03 8.06
N GLN A 199 -21.12 29.62 7.81
CA GLN A 199 -21.86 30.47 8.75
C GLN A 199 -23.23 29.88 9.11
N GLU A 200 -23.53 28.66 8.65
CA GLU A 200 -24.79 27.99 8.96
C GLU A 200 -24.60 26.93 10.06
N PRO A 201 -25.61 26.70 10.92
CA PRO A 201 -25.58 25.61 11.87
C PRO A 201 -25.37 24.27 11.16
N ILE A 202 -24.52 23.42 11.75
CA ILE A 202 -24.13 22.13 11.17
C ILE A 202 -25.33 21.21 10.86
N THR A 203 -26.42 21.35 11.62
CA THR A 203 -27.69 20.61 11.43
C THR A 203 -28.41 20.95 10.13
N ARG A 204 -28.14 22.13 9.54
CA ARG A 204 -28.75 22.57 8.29
C ARG A 204 -28.02 22.05 7.05
N LEU A 205 -26.81 21.52 7.24
CA LEU A 205 -25.99 20.93 6.17
C LEU A 205 -26.41 19.50 5.79
N GLY A 206 -27.37 18.91 6.52
CA GLY A 206 -27.87 17.56 6.26
C GLY A 206 -27.04 16.45 6.91
N LEU A 207 -26.26 16.78 7.95
CA LEU A 207 -25.55 15.78 8.76
C LEU A 207 -26.57 15.00 9.61
N ASP A 208 -26.64 13.70 9.39
CA ASP A 208 -27.35 12.79 10.29
C ASP A 208 -26.43 12.31 11.42
N SER A 209 -26.99 11.62 12.41
CA SER A 209 -26.24 11.13 13.57
C SER A 209 -25.15 10.12 13.21
N LEU A 210 -25.24 9.46 12.05
CA LEU A 210 -24.25 8.50 11.57
C LEU A 210 -23.05 9.23 10.96
N THR A 211 -23.32 10.21 10.08
CA THR A 211 -22.32 11.07 9.45
C THR A 211 -21.58 11.92 10.50
N ALA A 212 -22.27 12.36 11.57
CA ALA A 212 -21.64 13.07 12.68
C ALA A 212 -20.65 12.21 13.49
N VAL A 213 -20.95 10.92 13.65
CA VAL A 213 -20.04 9.96 14.30
C VAL A 213 -18.83 9.65 13.42
N GLU A 214 -19.04 9.49 12.10
CA GLU A 214 -17.95 9.33 11.12
C GLU A 214 -16.99 10.54 11.14
N LEU A 215 -17.52 11.76 11.15
CA LEU A 215 -16.74 13.00 11.29
C LEU A 215 -15.95 13.09 12.61
N THR A 216 -16.46 12.51 13.70
CA THR A 216 -15.76 12.49 15.00
C THR A 216 -14.57 11.52 15.00
N TYR A 217 -14.56 10.56 14.07
CA TYR A 217 -13.43 9.64 13.88
C TYR A 217 -12.37 10.21 12.93
N GLU A 218 -12.72 11.20 12.10
CA GLU A 218 -11.86 11.80 11.07
C GLU A 218 -11.25 13.17 11.45
N ILE A 219 -11.68 13.80 12.56
CA ILE A 219 -11.21 15.13 13.05
C ILE A 219 -10.79 15.02 14.50
#